data_AF-A0ABD1I1H3-F1
#
_entry.id   AF-A0ABD1I1H3-F1
#
_cell.length_a   1.000
_cell.length_b   1.000
_cell.length_c   1.000
_cell.angle_alpha   90.00
_cell.angle_beta   90.00
_cell.angle_gamma   90.00
#
_symmetry.space_group_name_H-M   'P 1'
#
loop_
_entity.id
_entity.type
_entity.pdbx_description
1 polymer ?
#
loop_
_entity_poly.entity_id
_entity_poly.type
_entity_poly.pdbx_seq_one_letter_code
_entity_poly.pdbx_strand_id
1 'polypeptide(L)'
;MQRVRVSSHQSPVHKLGESQMTLSPKFKLAATCSALLDPALQFELSMRGEPLIPGLPDDVALQCLLRLPVDKHTACKAVSRRWYSLFGSKEQFFTLRKELGFHDPWLFVFAYHKCTGKIEWKVLDLTHLSWHTIPAMPCKDKVCPQGFRCVSIPHEGALFVCGGVVSDVDCPLNLVLKYEARRNRWTVMKQMITARSFFASGVIDGMIYVAGGNSTDLFELNSAEVLDPEKGMWRPVAGMGAMMSSYDAAVLNGKLLVTEGWFWPFYVVPRGQIYDPSTDNWENMAPGLREGWTGSSVVMHNSLFVVTEHERTKLKVYDSGDDTWDIVEGPALPEQICKPFRVSCWESKIYVVGRNLHVAIGHIVKLGPSSTCEKKCRFSVQWQMVDAPGTLFDLTPSSAQVLFA
;
A
#
# COMPACT_ATOMS: atom_id res chain seq x y z
N MET A 1 -6.30 -65.63 27.86
CA MET A 1 -5.33 -64.66 27.28
C MET A 1 -5.01 -63.62 28.33
N GLN A 2 -3.73 -63.49 28.68
CA GLN A 2 -3.21 -62.74 29.83
C GLN A 2 -3.49 -61.23 29.76
N ARG A 3 -3.96 -60.66 30.88
CA ARG A 3 -3.91 -59.22 31.16
C ARG A 3 -2.62 -58.93 31.92
N VAL A 4 -1.78 -58.07 31.37
CA VAL A 4 -0.56 -57.57 32.01
C VAL A 4 -0.88 -56.26 32.74
N ARG A 5 -0.69 -56.25 34.06
CA ARG A 5 -0.54 -55.05 34.90
C ARG A 5 0.95 -54.80 35.08
N VAL A 6 1.39 -53.54 34.97
CA VAL A 6 2.70 -53.12 35.50
C VAL A 6 2.49 -51.86 36.34
N SER A 7 2.91 -51.96 37.60
CA SER A 7 2.89 -50.93 38.64
C SER A 7 4.11 -49.99 38.53
N SER A 8 3.90 -48.70 38.77
CA SER A 8 4.99 -47.73 38.99
C SER A 8 5.31 -47.62 40.49
N HIS A 9 6.49 -48.10 40.88
CA HIS A 9 7.08 -47.81 42.19
C HIS A 9 7.91 -46.53 42.11
N GLN A 10 7.60 -45.57 42.98
CA GLN A 10 8.45 -44.42 43.30
C GLN A 10 9.55 -44.84 44.30
N SER A 11 10.77 -44.35 44.09
CA SER A 11 11.81 -44.28 45.12
C SER A 11 12.68 -43.02 44.92
N PRO A 12 13.26 -42.46 46.00
CA PRO A 12 13.69 -41.06 46.06
C PRO A 12 15.18 -40.89 45.72
N VAL A 13 15.55 -39.75 45.12
CA VAL A 13 16.95 -39.38 44.89
C VAL A 13 17.40 -38.35 45.94
N HIS A 14 18.40 -38.74 46.72
CA HIS A 14 19.04 -37.96 47.77
C HIS A 14 19.95 -36.84 47.21
N LYS A 15 19.90 -35.67 47.87
CA LYS A 15 20.92 -34.62 47.81
C LYS A 15 22.15 -35.01 48.63
N LEU A 16 23.34 -34.83 48.04
CA LEU A 16 24.67 -34.64 48.64
C LEU A 16 25.39 -33.75 47.61
N GLY A 17 26.04 -32.62 47.89
CA GLY A 17 26.91 -32.24 48.99
C GLY A 17 28.10 -31.54 48.32
N GLU A 18 28.43 -30.33 48.77
CA GLU A 18 29.32 -29.35 48.14
C GLU A 18 30.77 -29.81 47.94
N SER A 19 31.44 -29.32 46.89
CA SER A 19 32.88 -29.07 46.91
C SER A 19 33.26 -27.93 45.96
N GLN A 20 34.30 -27.22 46.35
CA GLN A 20 34.68 -25.87 45.98
C GLN A 20 35.08 -25.70 44.51
N MET A 21 34.53 -24.67 43.85
CA MET A 21 35.23 -23.94 42.78
C MET A 21 34.93 -22.44 42.87
N THR A 22 35.86 -21.72 43.48
CA THR A 22 35.97 -20.26 43.44
C THR A 22 36.46 -19.82 42.06
N LEU A 23 35.57 -19.27 41.22
CA LEU A 23 35.95 -18.51 40.04
C LEU A 23 35.95 -17.01 40.36
N SER A 24 37.13 -16.40 40.31
CA SER A 24 37.34 -14.97 40.54
C SER A 24 36.67 -14.10 39.46
N PRO A 25 36.06 -12.94 39.80
CA PRO A 25 35.54 -12.02 38.81
C PRO A 25 36.68 -11.10 38.33
N LYS A 26 37.33 -11.45 37.22
CA LYS A 26 38.22 -10.53 36.48
C LYS A 26 37.72 -10.31 35.07
N PHE A 27 36.56 -9.68 34.94
CA PHE A 27 36.23 -8.87 33.77
C PHE A 27 35.40 -7.66 34.23
N LYS A 28 36.09 -6.55 34.50
CA LYS A 28 35.44 -5.24 34.48
C LYS A 28 35.10 -4.97 33.01
N LEU A 29 33.83 -5.11 32.64
CA LEU A 29 33.32 -4.43 31.45
C LEU A 29 33.51 -2.94 31.71
N ALA A 30 34.44 -2.33 30.97
CA ALA A 30 34.49 -0.88 30.88
C ALA A 30 33.15 -0.44 30.29
N ALA A 31 32.26 0.08 31.13
CA ALA A 31 31.14 0.87 30.69
C ALA A 31 31.75 2.11 30.02
N THR A 32 31.97 2.06 28.71
CA THR A 32 32.07 3.27 27.92
C THR A 32 30.72 3.95 28.04
N CYS A 33 30.68 5.02 28.82
CA CYS A 33 29.66 6.05 28.67
C CYS A 33 29.74 6.52 27.22
N SER A 34 28.91 5.92 26.36
CA SER A 34 28.55 6.49 25.07
C SER A 34 27.78 7.75 25.40
N ALA A 35 28.49 8.87 25.50
CA ALA A 35 27.87 10.18 25.47
C ALA A 35 26.92 10.21 24.27
N LEU A 36 25.66 10.60 24.52
CA LEU A 36 24.63 10.83 23.52
C LEU A 36 25.09 11.97 22.61
N LEU A 37 25.93 11.65 21.63
CA LEU A 37 26.18 12.52 20.49
C LEU A 37 25.03 12.33 19.51
N ASP A 38 24.48 13.44 19.03
CA ASP A 38 23.46 13.47 17.98
C ASP A 38 23.95 12.66 16.76
N PRO A 39 23.16 11.69 16.24
CA PRO A 39 23.51 10.94 15.03
C PRO A 39 23.92 11.83 13.85
N ALA A 40 23.37 13.04 13.76
CA ALA A 40 23.76 14.04 12.76
C ALA A 40 25.22 14.51 12.94
N LEU A 41 25.66 14.73 14.18
CA LEU A 41 27.04 15.13 14.51
C LEU A 41 28.03 13.99 14.26
N GLN A 42 27.63 12.74 14.51
CA GLN A 42 28.44 11.57 14.23
C GLN A 42 28.62 11.34 12.71
N PHE A 43 27.58 11.66 11.93
CA PHE A 43 27.64 11.68 10.47
C PHE A 43 28.54 12.81 9.95
N GLU A 44 28.38 14.05 10.43
CA GLU A 44 29.26 15.17 10.04
C GLU A 44 30.73 14.94 10.37
N LEU A 45 31.03 14.31 11.52
CA LEU A 45 32.39 13.93 11.88
C LEU A 45 32.93 12.81 10.98
N SER A 46 32.08 11.93 10.45
CA SER A 46 32.45 10.91 9.46
C SER A 46 32.71 11.46 8.06
N MET A 47 32.20 12.67 7.75
CA MET A 47 32.43 13.37 6.48
C MET A 47 33.84 13.97 6.40
N ARG A 48 34.57 14.12 7.52
CA ARG A 48 35.98 14.58 7.54
C ARG A 48 36.99 13.45 7.29
N GLY A 49 36.66 12.54 6.39
CA GLY A 49 37.46 11.36 6.03
C GLY A 49 37.63 11.20 4.53
N GLU A 50 38.14 10.03 4.13
CA GLU A 50 38.31 9.59 2.73
C GLU A 50 37.05 9.87 1.88
N PRO A 51 37.22 10.25 0.60
CA PRO A 51 36.11 10.59 -0.29
C PRO A 51 35.11 9.43 -0.43
N LEU A 52 33.81 9.74 -0.61
CA LEU A 52 32.76 8.74 -0.83
C LEU A 52 33.04 7.85 -2.03
N ILE A 53 33.51 8.46 -3.12
CA ILE A 53 34.00 7.79 -4.32
C ILE A 53 35.32 8.46 -4.70
N PRO A 54 36.46 7.74 -4.74
CA PRO A 54 37.73 8.32 -5.13
C PRO A 54 37.65 9.01 -6.50
N GLY A 55 38.11 10.26 -6.57
CA GLY A 55 38.09 11.06 -7.79
C GLY A 55 36.79 11.83 -8.06
N LEU A 56 35.77 11.69 -7.22
CA LEU A 56 34.55 12.50 -7.28
C LEU A 56 34.42 13.42 -6.06
N PRO A 57 33.92 14.65 -6.25
CA PRO A 57 33.37 15.45 -5.16
C PRO A 57 32.28 14.69 -4.39
N ASP A 58 32.23 14.85 -3.07
CA ASP A 58 31.33 14.08 -2.20
C ASP A 58 29.84 14.33 -2.49
N ASP A 59 29.47 15.53 -2.95
CA ASP A 59 28.12 15.89 -3.37
C ASP A 59 27.69 15.14 -4.64
N VAL A 60 28.58 15.05 -5.64
CA VAL A 60 28.35 14.27 -6.87
C VAL A 60 28.32 12.79 -6.55
N ALA A 61 29.25 12.31 -5.71
CA ALA A 61 29.27 10.93 -5.26
C ALA A 61 27.95 10.56 -4.56
N LEU A 62 27.46 11.42 -3.66
CA LEU A 62 26.20 11.21 -2.97
C LEU A 62 25.01 11.17 -3.94
N GLN A 63 24.95 12.09 -4.91
CA GLN A 63 23.96 12.07 -5.99
C GLN A 63 23.96 10.73 -6.75
N CYS A 64 25.13 10.16 -7.08
CA CYS A 64 25.22 8.85 -7.72
C CYS A 64 24.72 7.72 -6.80
N LEU A 65 25.15 7.73 -5.54
CA LEU A 65 24.82 6.67 -4.57
C LEU A 65 23.34 6.63 -4.20
N LEU A 66 22.69 7.79 -4.11
CA LEU A 66 21.27 7.89 -3.78
C LEU A 66 20.36 7.39 -4.90
N ARG A 67 20.86 7.23 -6.14
CA ARG A 67 20.13 6.61 -7.25
C ARG A 67 20.17 5.09 -7.23
N LEU A 68 21.01 4.47 -6.39
CA LEU A 68 21.13 3.02 -6.37
C LEU A 68 19.86 2.35 -5.82
N PRO A 69 19.34 1.32 -6.52
CA PRO A 69 18.12 0.66 -6.11
C PRO A 69 18.32 -0.14 -4.82
N VAL A 70 17.26 -0.25 -4.03
CA VAL A 70 17.30 -0.78 -2.66
C VAL A 70 17.78 -2.23 -2.59
N ASP A 71 17.51 -3.04 -3.62
CA ASP A 71 17.94 -4.43 -3.69
C ASP A 71 19.48 -4.58 -3.75
N LYS A 72 20.21 -3.54 -4.16
CA LYS A 72 21.68 -3.51 -4.21
C LYS A 72 22.33 -3.00 -2.92
N HIS A 73 21.56 -2.40 -2.02
CA HIS A 73 22.11 -1.77 -0.80
C HIS A 73 22.95 -2.73 0.05
N THR A 74 22.57 -4.01 0.14
CA THR A 74 23.34 -5.02 0.88
C THR A 74 24.76 -5.19 0.33
N ALA A 75 24.91 -5.20 -0.99
CA ALA A 75 26.24 -5.27 -1.63
C ALA A 75 27.00 -3.95 -1.45
N CYS A 76 26.32 -2.80 -1.59
CA CYS A 76 26.91 -1.48 -1.41
C CYS A 76 27.49 -1.26 -0.01
N LYS A 77 26.87 -1.84 1.03
CA LYS A 77 27.38 -1.77 2.42
C LYS A 77 28.78 -2.36 2.58
N ALA A 78 29.21 -3.26 1.71
CA ALA A 78 30.52 -3.91 1.80
C ALA A 78 31.67 -3.07 1.22
N VAL A 79 31.39 -1.95 0.54
CA VAL A 79 32.39 -1.17 -0.19
C VAL A 79 33.28 -0.35 0.74
N SER A 80 32.70 0.42 1.66
CA SER A 80 33.43 1.25 2.62
C SER A 80 32.60 1.54 3.86
N ARG A 81 33.23 2.02 4.94
CA ARG A 81 32.50 2.42 6.16
C ARG A 81 31.48 3.54 5.90
N ARG A 82 31.79 4.47 4.99
CA ARG A 82 30.88 5.57 4.62
C ARG A 82 29.66 5.05 3.86
N TRP A 83 29.85 4.11 2.92
CA TRP A 83 28.74 3.45 2.23
C TRP A 83 27.91 2.59 3.20
N TYR A 84 28.58 1.89 4.12
CA TYR A 84 27.89 1.15 5.17
C TYR A 84 27.00 2.07 6.00
N SER A 85 27.47 3.26 6.39
CA SER A 85 26.65 4.24 7.11
C SER A 85 25.47 4.71 6.27
N LEU A 86 25.71 5.11 5.02
CA LEU A 86 24.68 5.65 4.11
C LEU A 86 23.55 4.65 3.83
N PHE A 87 23.90 3.42 3.46
CA PHE A 87 22.92 2.37 3.14
C PHE A 87 22.46 1.58 4.36
N GLY A 88 23.17 1.72 5.49
CA GLY A 88 22.93 1.03 6.75
C GLY A 88 21.55 1.32 7.31
N SER A 89 21.15 2.59 7.25
CA SER A 89 19.84 3.07 7.65
C SER A 89 19.01 3.50 6.44
N LYS A 90 17.90 2.79 6.20
CA LYS A 90 16.91 3.22 5.19
C LYS A 90 16.36 4.61 5.49
N GLU A 91 16.16 4.95 6.76
CA GLU A 91 15.67 6.28 7.15
C GLU A 91 16.62 7.40 6.72
N GLN A 92 17.93 7.19 6.93
CA GLN A 92 18.95 8.14 6.50
C GLN A 92 18.97 8.28 4.97
N PHE A 93 18.98 7.15 4.26
CA PHE A 93 18.97 7.12 2.80
C PHE A 93 17.77 7.87 2.21
N PHE A 94 16.56 7.61 2.70
CA PHE A 94 15.35 8.27 2.21
C PHE A 94 15.23 9.73 2.64
N THR A 95 15.78 10.09 3.80
CA THR A 95 15.82 11.50 4.23
C THR A 95 16.71 12.32 3.30
N LEU A 96 17.91 11.84 2.99
CA LEU A 96 18.84 12.49 2.07
C LEU A 96 18.27 12.58 0.64
N ARG A 97 17.61 11.53 0.18
CA ARG A 97 16.90 11.55 -1.12
C ARG A 97 15.87 12.68 -1.16
N LYS A 98 15.06 12.83 -0.11
CA LYS A 98 14.07 13.89 -0.09
C LYS A 98 14.71 15.30 -0.04
N GLU A 99 15.77 15.47 0.75
CA GLU A 99 16.50 16.74 0.85
C GLU A 99 17.12 17.17 -0.49
N LEU A 100 17.56 16.20 -1.29
CA LEU A 100 18.12 16.42 -2.62
C LEU A 100 17.08 16.41 -3.75
N GLY A 101 15.78 16.38 -3.41
CA GLY A 101 14.70 16.49 -4.39
C GLY A 101 14.50 15.23 -5.25
N PHE A 102 14.82 14.05 -4.73
CA PHE A 102 14.45 12.80 -5.40
C PHE A 102 12.95 12.51 -5.20
N HIS A 103 12.31 12.10 -6.29
CA HIS A 103 10.87 11.88 -6.36
C HIS A 103 10.55 10.64 -7.20
N ASP A 104 11.29 9.55 -6.99
CA ASP A 104 11.09 8.34 -7.79
C ASP A 104 9.74 7.69 -7.44
N PRO A 105 8.91 7.35 -8.44
CA PRO A 105 7.61 6.73 -8.21
C PRO A 105 7.78 5.26 -7.88
N TRP A 106 7.28 4.84 -6.71
CA TRP A 106 7.33 3.45 -6.26
C TRP A 106 5.92 2.89 -6.09
N LEU A 107 5.71 1.67 -6.55
CA LEU A 107 4.44 0.97 -6.42
C LEU A 107 4.47 0.04 -5.22
N PHE A 108 3.73 0.41 -4.17
CA PHE A 108 3.55 -0.37 -2.96
C PHE A 108 2.39 -1.32 -3.14
N VAL A 109 2.68 -2.62 -3.06
CA VAL A 109 1.69 -3.67 -3.21
C VAL A 109 1.49 -4.40 -1.90
N PHE A 110 0.26 -4.34 -1.40
CA PHE A 110 -0.19 -5.15 -0.29
C PHE A 110 -0.56 -6.52 -0.82
N ALA A 111 0.12 -7.56 -0.33
CA ALA A 111 -0.06 -8.92 -0.80
C ALA A 111 -0.12 -9.91 0.37
N TYR A 112 -0.56 -11.12 0.07
CA TYR A 112 -0.62 -12.19 1.05
C TYR A 112 -0.31 -13.54 0.41
N HIS A 113 0.26 -14.43 1.21
CA HIS A 113 0.53 -15.81 0.82
C HIS A 113 -0.78 -16.61 0.76
N LYS A 114 -1.04 -17.27 -0.38
CA LYS A 114 -2.29 -18.03 -0.61
C LYS A 114 -2.56 -19.10 0.44
N CYS A 115 -1.52 -19.82 0.85
CA CYS A 115 -1.65 -20.98 1.76
C CYS A 115 -1.62 -20.59 3.24
N THR A 116 -0.80 -19.61 3.61
CA THR A 116 -0.58 -19.25 5.03
C THR A 116 -1.42 -18.06 5.48
N GLY A 117 -1.95 -17.26 4.55
CA GLY A 117 -2.60 -15.98 4.87
C GLY A 117 -1.64 -14.91 5.39
N LYS A 118 -0.32 -15.19 5.42
CA LYS A 118 0.68 -14.23 5.88
C LYS A 118 0.69 -13.03 4.93
N ILE A 119 0.48 -11.85 5.50
CA ILE A 119 0.53 -10.58 4.79
C ILE A 119 1.97 -10.08 4.62
N GLU A 120 2.26 -9.50 3.46
CA GLU A 120 3.54 -8.87 3.15
C GLU A 120 3.33 -7.64 2.26
N TRP A 121 4.20 -6.64 2.42
CA TRP A 121 4.25 -5.50 1.53
C TRP A 121 5.47 -5.62 0.61
N LYS A 122 5.23 -5.61 -0.70
CA LYS A 122 6.26 -5.56 -1.73
C LYS A 122 6.26 -4.19 -2.38
N VAL A 123 7.44 -3.71 -2.74
CA VAL A 123 7.59 -2.41 -3.38
C VAL A 123 8.35 -2.63 -4.68
N LEU A 124 7.75 -2.20 -5.79
CA LEU A 124 8.39 -2.14 -7.09
C LEU A 124 8.89 -0.72 -7.31
N ASP A 125 10.21 -0.58 -7.43
CA ASP A 125 10.83 0.64 -7.95
C ASP A 125 10.51 0.73 -9.44
N LEU A 126 9.70 1.71 -9.84
CA LEU A 126 9.27 1.85 -11.24
C LEU A 126 10.35 2.45 -12.15
N THR A 127 11.43 2.99 -11.58
CA THR A 127 12.58 3.51 -12.32
C THR A 127 13.55 2.38 -12.68
N HIS A 128 13.84 1.50 -11.72
CA HIS A 128 14.79 0.39 -11.90
C HIS A 128 14.15 -0.98 -12.16
N LEU A 129 12.82 -1.07 -12.06
CA LEU A 129 12.04 -2.31 -12.15
C LEU A 129 12.55 -3.39 -11.18
N SER A 130 12.98 -2.98 -9.99
CA SER A 130 13.46 -3.90 -8.96
C SER A 130 12.50 -3.97 -7.77
N TRP A 131 12.38 -5.17 -7.23
CA TRP A 131 11.51 -5.45 -6.11
C TRP A 131 12.28 -5.42 -4.80
N HIS A 132 11.68 -4.81 -3.79
CA HIS A 132 12.15 -4.91 -2.42
C HIS A 132 10.97 -5.03 -1.44
N THR A 133 11.27 -5.16 -0.16
CA THR A 133 10.29 -5.33 0.91
C THR A 133 10.47 -4.24 1.97
N ILE A 134 9.35 -3.83 2.56
CA ILE A 134 9.31 -2.91 3.70
C ILE A 134 9.03 -3.70 5.00
N PRO A 135 9.23 -3.09 6.19
CA PRO A 135 8.94 -3.77 7.44
C PRO A 135 7.53 -4.35 7.50
N ALA A 136 7.40 -5.46 8.23
CA ALA A 136 6.12 -6.12 8.40
C ALA A 136 5.09 -5.16 9.01
N MET A 137 3.89 -5.17 8.44
CA MET A 137 2.76 -4.41 8.96
C MET A 137 2.40 -4.96 10.35
N PRO A 138 2.25 -4.11 11.37
CA PRO A 138 1.98 -4.55 12.74
C PRO A 138 0.53 -5.01 12.90
N CYS A 139 0.26 -6.25 12.53
CA CYS A 139 -0.99 -6.95 12.82
C CYS A 139 -0.72 -8.15 13.73
N LYS A 140 -1.41 -8.21 14.86
CA LYS A 140 -1.28 -9.30 15.84
C LYS A 140 -2.17 -10.49 15.47
N ASP A 141 -3.36 -10.21 14.97
CA ASP A 141 -4.36 -11.22 14.64
C ASP A 141 -4.22 -11.66 13.18
N LYS A 142 -4.75 -12.86 12.89
CA LYS A 142 -4.90 -13.33 11.52
C LYS A 142 -6.02 -12.53 10.86
N VAL A 143 -5.68 -11.79 9.81
CA VAL A 143 -6.57 -10.83 9.16
C VAL A 143 -6.82 -11.19 7.70
N CYS A 144 -8.02 -10.89 7.22
CA CYS A 144 -8.43 -11.01 5.84
C CYS A 144 -7.96 -9.76 5.06
N PRO A 145 -7.02 -9.89 4.11
CA PRO A 145 -6.44 -8.76 3.39
C PRO A 145 -7.47 -7.93 2.61
N GLN A 146 -8.51 -8.58 2.08
CA GLN A 146 -9.56 -7.93 1.28
C GLN A 146 -10.43 -6.98 2.09
N GLY A 147 -10.49 -7.16 3.42
CA GLY A 147 -11.26 -6.29 4.30
C GLY A 147 -10.61 -4.94 4.55
N PHE A 148 -9.31 -4.79 4.28
CA PHE A 148 -8.60 -3.53 4.43
C PHE A 148 -8.79 -2.65 3.21
N ARG A 149 -8.84 -1.33 3.45
CA ARG A 149 -8.72 -0.33 2.40
C ARG A 149 -7.43 0.44 2.59
N CYS A 150 -6.69 0.64 1.49
CA CYS A 150 -5.43 1.38 1.53
C CYS A 150 -5.57 2.66 0.73
N VAL A 151 -5.05 3.75 1.27
CA VAL A 151 -4.95 5.05 0.59
C VAL A 151 -3.55 5.60 0.77
N SER A 152 -3.10 6.42 -0.15
CA SER A 152 -1.77 7.05 -0.10
C SER A 152 -1.88 8.56 -0.24
N ILE A 153 -0.93 9.26 0.36
CA ILE A 153 -0.65 10.68 0.11
C ILE A 153 0.75 10.69 -0.54
N PRO A 154 0.84 10.59 -1.89
CA PRO A 154 2.08 10.23 -2.56
C PRO A 154 3.25 11.18 -2.27
N HIS A 155 3.01 12.50 -2.31
CA HIS A 155 4.02 13.54 -2.07
C HIS A 155 4.51 13.62 -0.62
N GLU A 156 3.73 13.12 0.34
CA GLU A 156 4.18 12.97 1.72
C GLU A 156 4.95 11.68 1.96
N GLY A 157 4.93 10.74 1.01
CA GLY A 157 5.47 9.39 1.18
C GLY A 157 4.73 8.63 2.27
N ALA A 158 3.42 8.88 2.42
CA ALA A 158 2.58 8.27 3.45
C ALA A 158 1.56 7.31 2.85
N LEU A 159 1.43 6.15 3.47
CA LEU A 159 0.47 5.10 3.14
C LEU A 159 -0.36 4.79 4.38
N PHE A 160 -1.68 4.72 4.22
CA PHE A 160 -2.61 4.39 5.28
C PHE A 160 -3.32 3.09 4.95
N VAL A 161 -3.46 2.23 5.95
CA VAL A 161 -4.20 0.97 5.90
C VAL A 161 -5.28 1.05 6.96
N CYS A 162 -6.54 1.03 6.51
CA CYS A 162 -7.71 1.23 7.36
C CYS A 162 -8.59 -0.01 7.37
N GLY A 163 -9.23 -0.26 8.51
CA GLY A 163 -10.22 -1.32 8.68
C GLY A 163 -9.60 -2.70 8.70
N GLY A 164 -10.15 -3.61 7.90
CA GLY A 164 -9.77 -5.03 7.91
C GLY A 164 -10.86 -5.91 8.50
N VAL A 165 -10.66 -7.22 8.38
CA VAL A 165 -11.51 -8.24 9.02
C VAL A 165 -10.61 -9.25 9.71
N VAL A 166 -10.94 -9.64 10.93
CA VAL A 166 -10.27 -10.77 11.62
C VAL A 166 -10.78 -12.07 11.02
N SER A 167 -9.88 -12.88 10.45
CA SER A 167 -10.22 -14.04 9.63
C SER A 167 -11.01 -15.14 10.34
N ASP A 168 -10.82 -15.31 11.64
CA ASP A 168 -11.40 -16.47 12.35
C ASP A 168 -12.84 -16.21 12.82
N VAL A 169 -13.26 -14.94 12.89
CA VAL A 169 -14.56 -14.53 13.44
C VAL A 169 -15.33 -13.58 12.50
N ASP A 170 -14.77 -13.31 11.31
CA ASP A 170 -15.29 -12.34 10.33
C ASP A 170 -15.67 -10.98 10.92
N CYS A 171 -14.91 -10.53 11.93
CA CYS A 171 -15.17 -9.29 12.66
C CYS A 171 -14.43 -8.11 12.02
N PRO A 172 -15.14 -7.07 11.55
CA PRO A 172 -14.52 -5.85 11.04
C PRO A 172 -13.70 -5.11 12.10
N LEU A 173 -12.66 -4.42 11.64
CA LEU A 173 -11.75 -3.66 12.50
C LEU A 173 -11.93 -2.15 12.32
N ASN A 174 -11.59 -1.39 13.35
CA ASN A 174 -11.41 0.07 13.29
C ASN A 174 -9.92 0.47 13.25
N LEU A 175 -9.05 -0.49 12.94
CA LEU A 175 -7.60 -0.30 12.93
C LEU A 175 -7.17 0.68 11.85
N VAL A 176 -6.23 1.55 12.18
CA VAL A 176 -5.58 2.46 11.23
C VAL A 176 -4.07 2.40 11.44
N LEU A 177 -3.36 2.02 10.38
CA LEU A 177 -1.90 1.96 10.34
C LEU A 177 -1.39 2.95 9.31
N LYS A 178 -0.36 3.73 9.68
CA LYS A 178 0.35 4.63 8.77
C LYS A 178 1.77 4.13 8.56
N TYR A 179 2.17 3.92 7.32
CA TYR A 179 3.55 3.73 6.92
C TYR A 179 4.13 5.03 6.38
N GLU A 180 5.31 5.39 6.85
CA GLU A 180 6.08 6.53 6.36
C GLU A 180 7.31 6.03 5.59
N ALA A 181 7.37 6.29 4.28
CA ALA A 181 8.46 5.85 3.41
C ALA A 181 9.81 6.42 3.87
N ARG A 182 9.84 7.71 4.23
CA ARG A 182 11.04 8.39 4.74
C ARG A 182 11.63 7.67 5.95
N ARG A 183 10.81 7.31 6.93
CA ARG A 183 11.27 6.63 8.16
C ARG A 183 11.37 5.12 7.99
N ASN A 184 10.85 4.61 6.88
CA ASN A 184 10.66 3.19 6.63
C ASN A 184 10.05 2.48 7.86
N ARG A 185 8.94 3.03 8.40
CA ARG A 185 8.36 2.58 9.66
C ARG A 185 6.84 2.66 9.65
N TRP A 186 6.21 1.68 10.31
CA TRP A 186 4.78 1.68 10.62
C TRP A 186 4.50 2.37 11.96
N THR A 187 3.38 3.08 12.01
CA THR A 187 2.83 3.71 13.21
C THR A 187 1.36 3.33 13.33
N VAL A 188 0.95 3.01 14.56
CA VAL A 188 -0.47 2.78 14.87
C VAL A 188 -1.09 4.15 15.11
N MET A 189 -2.10 4.48 14.30
CA MET A 189 -2.80 5.75 14.38
C MET A 189 -4.03 5.64 15.29
N LYS A 190 -4.71 6.77 15.51
CA LYS A 190 -6.03 6.77 16.14
C LYS A 190 -6.99 5.93 15.31
N GLN A 191 -7.73 5.05 16.00
CA GLN A 191 -8.70 4.17 15.38
C GLN A 191 -9.88 4.95 14.79
N MET A 192 -10.50 4.37 13.76
CA MET A 192 -11.78 4.82 13.22
C MET A 192 -12.86 4.83 14.31
N ILE A 193 -13.87 5.67 14.13
CA ILE A 193 -15.01 5.76 15.05
C ILE A 193 -15.84 4.47 14.97
N THR A 194 -16.10 4.00 13.76
CA THR A 194 -16.83 2.76 13.50
C THR A 194 -15.91 1.73 12.85
N ALA A 195 -15.91 0.51 13.39
CA ALA A 195 -15.23 -0.62 12.75
C ALA A 195 -15.94 -0.99 11.45
N ARG A 196 -15.16 -1.16 10.37
CA ARG A 196 -15.70 -1.38 9.02
C ARG A 196 -14.80 -2.24 8.15
N SER A 197 -15.42 -3.04 7.28
CA SER A 197 -14.79 -3.79 6.19
C SER A 197 -15.54 -3.57 4.88
N PHE A 198 -14.90 -3.83 3.73
CA PHE A 198 -15.53 -3.64 2.40
C PHE A 198 -16.14 -2.24 2.22
N PHE A 199 -15.46 -1.21 2.72
CA PHE A 199 -15.90 0.18 2.69
C PHE A 199 -15.15 0.98 1.62
N ALA A 200 -15.72 2.10 1.23
CA ALA A 200 -15.08 3.04 0.32
C ALA A 200 -14.04 3.89 1.04
N SER A 201 -12.97 4.27 0.35
CA SER A 201 -12.01 5.24 0.87
C SER A 201 -11.47 6.15 -0.23
N GLY A 202 -11.16 7.39 0.10
CA GLY A 202 -10.49 8.32 -0.82
C GLY A 202 -9.78 9.44 -0.08
N VAL A 203 -8.83 10.07 -0.77
CA VAL A 203 -8.14 11.27 -0.26
C VAL A 203 -8.65 12.49 -1.00
N ILE A 204 -9.19 13.45 -0.28
CA ILE A 204 -9.65 14.74 -0.82
C ILE A 204 -9.02 15.85 0.02
N ASP A 205 -8.28 16.74 -0.63
CA ASP A 205 -7.58 17.87 0.01
C ASP A 205 -6.74 17.45 1.22
N GLY A 206 -6.00 16.33 1.09
CA GLY A 206 -5.15 15.77 2.15
C GLY A 206 -5.89 15.05 3.28
N MET A 207 -7.23 15.09 3.27
CA MET A 207 -8.08 14.40 4.25
C MET A 207 -8.46 13.01 3.74
N ILE A 208 -8.53 12.03 4.64
CA ILE A 208 -8.88 10.65 4.30
C ILE A 208 -10.34 10.40 4.67
N TYR A 209 -11.18 10.15 3.68
CA TYR A 209 -12.59 9.82 3.85
C TYR A 209 -12.79 8.31 3.78
N VAL A 210 -13.67 7.79 4.64
CA VAL A 210 -14.15 6.41 4.57
C VAL A 210 -15.67 6.38 4.70
N ALA A 211 -16.34 5.51 3.94
CA ALA A 211 -17.80 5.48 3.89
C ALA A 211 -18.35 4.08 3.65
N GLY A 212 -19.47 3.75 4.31
CA GLY A 212 -20.17 2.48 4.17
C GLY A 212 -19.37 1.28 4.69
N GLY A 213 -19.62 0.12 4.09
CA GLY A 213 -19.03 -1.17 4.45
C GLY A 213 -19.85 -1.95 5.47
N ASN A 214 -19.28 -3.01 6.01
CA ASN A 214 -19.93 -3.89 6.98
C ASN A 214 -19.42 -3.64 8.40
N SER A 215 -20.35 -3.59 9.35
CA SER A 215 -20.07 -3.43 10.78
C SER A 215 -19.89 -4.77 11.50
N THR A 216 -19.49 -4.70 12.77
CA THR A 216 -19.36 -5.87 13.67
C THR A 216 -20.66 -6.64 13.86
N ASP A 217 -21.81 -5.98 13.69
CA ASP A 217 -23.13 -6.59 13.83
C ASP A 217 -23.64 -7.19 12.51
N LEU A 218 -22.76 -7.33 11.51
CA LEU A 218 -23.06 -7.83 10.15
C LEU A 218 -24.06 -6.96 9.36
N PHE A 219 -24.35 -5.75 9.84
CA PHE A 219 -25.15 -4.78 9.11
C PHE A 219 -24.28 -3.91 8.21
N GLU A 220 -24.82 -3.61 7.02
CA GLU A 220 -24.26 -2.59 6.14
C GLU A 220 -24.39 -1.21 6.79
N LEU A 221 -23.31 -0.44 6.69
CA LEU A 221 -23.21 0.90 7.24
C LEU A 221 -23.67 1.93 6.21
N ASN A 222 -24.32 2.98 6.71
CA ASN A 222 -24.44 4.24 6.00
C ASN A 222 -23.53 5.34 6.58
N SER A 223 -22.79 5.06 7.65
CA SER A 223 -21.92 6.04 8.28
C SER A 223 -20.68 6.35 7.43
N ALA A 224 -20.27 7.61 7.46
CA ALA A 224 -19.04 8.08 6.87
C ALA A 224 -18.26 8.92 7.90
N GLU A 225 -16.94 8.87 7.80
CA GLU A 225 -16.04 9.59 8.68
C GLU A 225 -14.80 10.05 7.91
N VAL A 226 -14.18 11.12 8.40
CA VAL A 226 -12.99 11.70 7.82
C VAL A 226 -11.89 11.82 8.85
N LEU A 227 -10.68 11.45 8.45
CA LEU A 227 -9.44 11.62 9.19
C LEU A 227 -8.70 12.83 8.65
N ASP A 228 -8.35 13.72 9.57
CA ASP A 228 -7.30 14.73 9.39
C ASP A 228 -5.96 14.10 9.79
N PRO A 229 -5.05 13.79 8.84
CA PRO A 229 -3.79 13.12 9.15
C PRO A 229 -2.82 13.97 9.96
N GLU A 230 -2.94 15.30 9.91
CA GLU A 230 -2.10 16.22 10.68
C GLU A 230 -2.54 16.23 12.15
N LYS A 231 -3.86 16.29 12.38
CA LYS A 231 -4.42 16.24 13.75
C LYS A 231 -4.50 14.83 14.32
N GLY A 232 -4.47 13.81 13.46
CA GLY A 232 -4.66 12.41 13.84
C GLY A 232 -6.05 12.12 14.41
N MET A 233 -7.06 12.87 13.98
CA MET A 233 -8.42 12.79 14.53
C MET A 233 -9.44 12.43 13.46
N TRP A 234 -10.25 11.42 13.77
CA TRP A 234 -11.47 11.09 13.05
C TRP A 234 -12.63 11.97 13.53
N ARG A 235 -13.49 12.38 12.59
CA ARG A 235 -14.78 13.03 12.86
C ARG A 235 -15.85 12.43 11.95
N PRO A 236 -17.11 12.30 12.42
CA PRO A 236 -18.20 11.89 11.55
C PRO A 236 -18.47 12.99 10.52
N VAL A 237 -18.97 12.58 9.36
CA VAL A 237 -19.55 13.46 8.33
C VAL A 237 -20.96 12.97 8.02
N ALA A 238 -21.67 13.62 7.10
CA ALA A 238 -23.01 13.19 6.70
C ALA A 238 -23.03 11.72 6.31
N GLY A 239 -24.08 11.02 6.75
CA GLY A 239 -24.31 9.63 6.39
C GLY A 239 -24.83 9.49 4.96
N MET A 240 -24.47 8.38 4.32
CA MET A 240 -25.01 7.96 3.03
C MET A 240 -26.53 7.80 3.10
N GLY A 241 -27.21 8.10 1.99
CA GLY A 241 -28.67 7.92 1.89
C GLY A 241 -29.11 6.45 1.88
N ALA A 242 -28.16 5.52 1.68
CA ALA A 242 -28.38 4.09 1.66
C ALA A 242 -27.24 3.37 2.37
N MET A 243 -27.54 2.25 3.03
CA MET A 243 -26.53 1.33 3.53
C MET A 243 -25.96 0.53 2.34
N MET A 244 -24.63 0.45 2.21
CA MET A 244 -23.99 -0.33 1.15
C MET A 244 -22.57 -0.79 1.51
N SER A 245 -22.27 -2.03 1.12
CA SER A 245 -20.91 -2.54 0.96
C SER A 245 -20.30 -2.04 -0.35
N SER A 246 -19.12 -1.44 -0.29
CA SER A 246 -18.45 -0.84 -1.46
C SER A 246 -17.74 -1.90 -2.30
N TYR A 247 -18.05 -1.91 -3.59
CA TYR A 247 -17.27 -2.62 -4.61
C TYR A 247 -15.98 -1.86 -4.89
N ASP A 248 -16.14 -0.61 -5.29
CA ASP A 248 -15.04 0.29 -5.58
C ASP A 248 -15.36 1.74 -5.21
N ALA A 249 -14.31 2.57 -5.17
CA ALA A 249 -14.44 3.98 -4.89
C ALA A 249 -13.35 4.78 -5.60
N ALA A 250 -13.69 5.99 -6.02
CA ALA A 250 -12.77 6.92 -6.65
C ALA A 250 -13.00 8.35 -6.19
N VAL A 251 -11.97 9.19 -6.28
CA VAL A 251 -12.09 10.62 -6.05
C VAL A 251 -12.01 11.35 -7.38
N LEU A 252 -13.09 12.03 -7.76
CA LEU A 252 -13.21 12.77 -9.01
C LEU A 252 -13.78 14.16 -8.72
N ASN A 253 -13.17 15.22 -9.26
CA ASN A 253 -13.60 16.61 -9.02
C ASN A 253 -13.74 16.96 -7.52
N GLY A 254 -12.87 16.43 -6.64
CA GLY A 254 -12.93 16.66 -5.20
C GLY A 254 -14.12 15.97 -4.49
N LYS A 255 -14.83 15.07 -5.18
CA LYS A 255 -15.94 14.30 -4.61
C LYS A 255 -15.57 12.83 -4.48
N LEU A 256 -16.07 12.16 -3.44
CA LEU A 256 -15.90 10.72 -3.25
C LEU A 256 -17.05 9.99 -3.91
N LEU A 257 -16.76 9.22 -4.95
CA LEU A 257 -17.70 8.36 -5.65
C LEU A 257 -17.60 6.95 -5.06
N VAL A 258 -18.75 6.36 -4.73
CA VAL A 258 -18.83 5.02 -4.14
C VAL A 258 -19.83 4.18 -4.92
N THR A 259 -19.40 3.02 -5.38
CA THR A 259 -20.27 2.02 -6.00
C THR A 259 -20.46 0.83 -5.09
N GLU A 260 -21.68 0.32 -5.08
CA GLU A 260 -22.02 -0.91 -4.36
C GLU A 260 -21.65 -2.14 -5.19
N GLY A 261 -21.28 -3.22 -4.49
CA GLY A 261 -21.22 -4.55 -5.08
C GLY A 261 -20.12 -5.41 -4.48
N TRP A 262 -20.08 -6.67 -4.89
CA TRP A 262 -19.10 -7.65 -4.40
C TRP A 262 -18.11 -8.03 -5.50
N PHE A 263 -18.64 -8.47 -6.64
CA PHE A 263 -17.87 -8.80 -7.82
C PHE A 263 -18.72 -8.59 -9.07
N TRP A 264 -18.07 -8.26 -10.17
CA TRP A 264 -18.69 -8.22 -11.48
C TRP A 264 -18.71 -9.64 -12.09
N PRO A 265 -19.75 -10.07 -12.83
CA PRO A 265 -20.95 -9.31 -13.19
C PRO A 265 -21.91 -9.20 -12.01
N PHE A 266 -22.52 -8.02 -11.88
CA PHE A 266 -23.50 -7.77 -10.83
C PHE A 266 -24.82 -8.49 -11.15
N TYR A 267 -25.42 -9.16 -10.16
CA TYR A 267 -26.73 -9.81 -10.29
C TYR A 267 -27.88 -8.80 -10.35
N VAL A 268 -27.67 -7.62 -9.78
CA VAL A 268 -28.63 -6.52 -9.72
C VAL A 268 -27.93 -5.23 -10.14
N VAL A 269 -28.71 -4.24 -10.60
CA VAL A 269 -28.17 -2.91 -10.91
C VAL A 269 -27.52 -2.34 -9.65
N PRO A 270 -26.22 -1.98 -9.69
CA PRO A 270 -25.52 -1.49 -8.51
C PRO A 270 -26.07 -0.11 -8.12
N ARG A 271 -26.20 0.13 -6.80
CA ARG A 271 -26.37 1.50 -6.30
C ARG A 271 -25.03 2.23 -6.36
N GLY A 272 -25.09 3.56 -6.36
CA GLY A 272 -23.91 4.39 -6.21
C GLY A 272 -24.26 5.73 -5.59
N GLN A 273 -23.35 6.26 -4.79
CA GLN A 273 -23.51 7.58 -4.18
C GLN A 273 -22.25 8.43 -4.35
N ILE A 274 -22.43 9.74 -4.34
CA ILE A 274 -21.38 10.74 -4.48
C ILE A 274 -21.44 11.64 -3.26
N TYR A 275 -20.32 11.75 -2.55
CA TYR A 275 -20.17 12.67 -1.42
C TYR A 275 -19.46 13.94 -1.84
N ASP A 276 -20.05 15.07 -1.49
CA ASP A 276 -19.47 16.39 -1.66
C ASP A 276 -19.02 16.96 -0.30
N PRO A 277 -17.71 17.07 -0.03
CA PRO A 277 -17.22 17.62 1.23
C PRO A 277 -17.51 19.11 1.41
N SER A 278 -17.80 19.86 0.34
CA SER A 278 -18.09 21.30 0.43
C SER A 278 -19.49 21.58 0.98
N THR A 279 -20.43 20.66 0.76
CA THR A 279 -21.80 20.74 1.26
C THR A 279 -22.09 19.75 2.39
N ASP A 280 -21.16 18.84 2.69
CA ASP A 280 -21.33 17.73 3.64
C ASP A 280 -22.62 16.95 3.33
N ASN A 281 -22.78 16.52 2.07
CA ASN A 281 -23.98 15.85 1.61
C ASN A 281 -23.68 14.73 0.60
N TRP A 282 -24.59 13.77 0.53
CA TRP A 282 -24.57 12.66 -0.42
C TRP A 282 -25.66 12.80 -1.46
N GLU A 283 -25.33 12.46 -2.70
CA GLU A 283 -26.24 12.43 -3.84
C GLU A 283 -26.20 11.05 -4.51
N ASN A 284 -27.29 10.69 -5.20
CA ASN A 284 -27.31 9.47 -5.99
C ASN A 284 -26.44 9.61 -7.24
N MET A 285 -25.62 8.60 -7.49
CA MET A 285 -24.76 8.52 -8.68
C MET A 285 -25.61 8.32 -9.94
N ALA A 286 -25.19 8.92 -11.06
CA ALA A 286 -25.85 8.77 -12.35
C ALA A 286 -25.94 7.28 -12.79
N PRO A 287 -27.02 6.86 -13.48
CA PRO A 287 -27.22 5.47 -13.90
C PRO A 287 -26.10 4.90 -14.76
N GLY A 288 -25.69 5.59 -15.82
CA GLY A 288 -24.66 5.11 -16.73
C GLY A 288 -23.30 5.00 -16.04
N LEU A 289 -22.97 5.94 -15.15
CA LEU A 289 -21.78 5.89 -14.32
C LEU A 289 -21.72 4.62 -13.47
N ARG A 290 -22.75 4.35 -12.65
CA ARG A 290 -22.74 3.19 -11.73
C ARG A 290 -22.89 1.86 -12.45
N GLU A 291 -23.67 1.79 -13.53
CA GLU A 291 -23.90 0.56 -14.30
C GLU A 291 -22.68 0.17 -15.14
N GLY A 292 -21.95 1.15 -15.67
CA GLY A 292 -20.74 0.92 -16.48
C GLY A 292 -19.44 0.77 -15.68
N TRP A 293 -19.47 0.94 -14.35
CA TRP A 293 -18.32 0.76 -13.46
C TRP A 293 -18.03 -0.74 -13.22
N THR A 294 -17.55 -1.42 -14.27
CA THR A 294 -17.43 -2.88 -14.33
C THR A 294 -16.05 -3.42 -13.95
N GLY A 295 -15.36 -2.77 -13.01
CA GLY A 295 -14.01 -3.17 -12.64
C GLY A 295 -13.30 -2.20 -11.70
N SER A 296 -11.98 -2.32 -11.63
CA SER A 296 -11.14 -1.47 -10.79
C SER A 296 -10.93 -0.10 -11.44
N SER A 297 -11.23 0.96 -10.70
CA SER A 297 -11.12 2.33 -11.19
C SER A 297 -9.79 2.99 -10.86
N VAL A 298 -9.51 4.05 -11.63
CA VAL A 298 -8.44 5.01 -11.36
C VAL A 298 -8.82 6.36 -11.96
N VAL A 299 -8.47 7.45 -11.29
CA VAL A 299 -8.73 8.80 -11.80
C VAL A 299 -7.42 9.43 -12.24
N MET A 300 -7.36 9.81 -13.51
CA MET A 300 -6.18 10.41 -14.13
C MET A 300 -6.63 11.56 -15.04
N HIS A 301 -5.95 12.70 -14.99
CA HIS A 301 -6.34 13.91 -15.74
C HIS A 301 -7.80 14.33 -15.54
N ASN A 302 -8.33 14.16 -14.32
CA ASN A 302 -9.73 14.43 -13.99
C ASN A 302 -10.73 13.63 -14.84
N SER A 303 -10.32 12.46 -15.32
CA SER A 303 -11.17 11.49 -16.01
C SER A 303 -11.13 10.17 -15.24
N LEU A 304 -12.29 9.54 -15.09
CA LEU A 304 -12.41 8.25 -14.43
C LEU A 304 -12.20 7.14 -15.45
N PHE A 305 -11.19 6.31 -15.21
CA PHE A 305 -10.90 5.12 -15.99
C PHE A 305 -11.27 3.86 -15.21
N VAL A 306 -11.67 2.81 -15.92
CA VAL A 306 -11.92 1.48 -15.34
C VAL A 306 -11.23 0.42 -16.18
N VAL A 307 -10.47 -0.45 -15.52
CA VAL A 307 -9.97 -1.70 -16.12
C VAL A 307 -11.03 -2.78 -15.86
N THR A 308 -11.66 -3.27 -16.93
CA THR A 308 -12.77 -4.23 -16.79
C THR A 308 -12.29 -5.57 -16.24
N GLU A 309 -13.05 -6.18 -15.32
CA GLU A 309 -12.71 -7.49 -14.73
C GLU A 309 -13.06 -8.68 -15.65
N HIS A 310 -13.84 -8.46 -16.70
CA HIS A 310 -14.29 -9.46 -17.66
C HIS A 310 -14.30 -8.89 -19.08
N GLU A 311 -14.26 -9.77 -20.08
CA GLU A 311 -14.10 -9.48 -21.52
C GLU A 311 -12.78 -8.77 -21.90
N ARG A 312 -11.80 -9.52 -22.41
CA ARG A 312 -10.52 -9.00 -22.95
C ARG A 312 -10.04 -7.70 -22.26
N THR A 313 -10.06 -7.68 -20.92
CA THR A 313 -9.60 -6.63 -19.99
C THR A 313 -9.22 -5.32 -20.69
N LYS A 314 -10.23 -4.58 -21.17
CA LYS A 314 -10.01 -3.29 -21.84
C LYS A 314 -10.11 -2.16 -20.84
N LEU A 315 -9.45 -1.07 -21.17
CA LEU A 315 -9.58 0.17 -20.42
C LEU A 315 -10.78 0.96 -20.96
N LYS A 316 -11.65 1.40 -20.06
CA LYS A 316 -12.76 2.32 -20.36
C LYS A 316 -12.53 3.67 -19.70
N VAL A 317 -13.10 4.72 -20.26
CA VAL A 317 -13.11 6.07 -19.69
C VAL A 317 -14.56 6.57 -19.62
N TYR A 318 -14.93 7.20 -18.51
CA TYR A 318 -16.26 7.75 -18.32
C TYR A 318 -16.37 9.17 -18.90
N ASP A 319 -17.43 9.42 -19.64
CA ASP A 319 -17.84 10.75 -20.10
C ASP A 319 -19.06 11.23 -19.29
N SER A 320 -18.86 12.27 -18.50
CA SER A 320 -19.90 12.88 -17.67
C SER A 320 -20.93 13.70 -18.47
N GLY A 321 -20.62 14.09 -19.71
CA GLY A 321 -21.53 14.86 -20.56
C GLY A 321 -22.73 14.04 -21.03
N ASP A 322 -22.49 12.79 -21.41
CA ASP A 322 -23.51 11.89 -21.94
C ASP A 322 -23.86 10.74 -20.96
N ASP A 323 -23.21 10.67 -19.79
CA ASP A 323 -23.33 9.55 -18.83
C ASP A 323 -23.00 8.18 -19.45
N THR A 324 -21.93 8.12 -20.25
CA THR A 324 -21.52 6.91 -20.99
C THR A 324 -20.06 6.55 -20.75
N TRP A 325 -19.71 5.31 -21.09
CA TRP A 325 -18.34 4.80 -21.02
C TRP A 325 -17.81 4.52 -22.42
N ASP A 326 -16.68 5.12 -22.78
CA ASP A 326 -15.96 4.83 -24.01
C ASP A 326 -14.83 3.85 -23.78
N ILE A 327 -14.54 3.04 -24.81
CA ILE A 327 -13.36 2.16 -24.80
C ILE A 327 -12.14 2.99 -25.21
N VAL A 328 -11.09 2.95 -24.40
CA VAL A 328 -9.79 3.57 -24.71
C VAL A 328 -9.13 2.81 -25.86
N GLU A 329 -8.57 3.54 -26.82
CA GLU A 329 -7.93 2.97 -28.01
C GLU A 329 -6.65 2.21 -27.63
N GLY A 330 -6.48 0.99 -28.12
CA GLY A 330 -5.26 0.22 -27.89
C GLY A 330 -5.51 -1.26 -27.61
N PRO A 331 -4.44 -2.01 -27.33
CA PRO A 331 -4.54 -3.42 -26.99
C PRO A 331 -5.21 -3.62 -25.63
N ALA A 332 -5.82 -4.81 -25.47
CA ALA A 332 -6.26 -5.29 -24.17
C ALA A 332 -5.07 -5.44 -23.21
N LEU A 333 -5.37 -5.50 -21.92
CA LEU A 333 -4.37 -5.79 -20.90
C LEU A 333 -3.69 -7.14 -21.19
N PRO A 334 -2.36 -7.25 -21.02
CA PRO A 334 -1.63 -8.47 -21.32
C PRO A 334 -2.12 -9.68 -20.51
N GLU A 335 -2.15 -10.87 -21.13
CA GLU A 335 -2.76 -12.09 -20.58
C GLU A 335 -2.10 -12.56 -19.27
N GLN A 336 -0.82 -12.25 -19.08
CA GLN A 336 -0.05 -12.57 -17.87
C GLN A 336 -0.64 -11.94 -16.60
N ILE A 337 -1.38 -10.82 -16.73
CA ILE A 337 -2.07 -10.21 -15.59
C ILE A 337 -3.22 -11.11 -15.10
N CYS A 338 -3.85 -11.85 -16.01
CA CYS A 338 -5.03 -12.71 -15.82
C CYS A 338 -6.26 -11.97 -15.28
N LYS A 339 -6.17 -11.43 -14.07
CA LYS A 339 -7.20 -10.62 -13.40
C LYS A 339 -6.55 -9.34 -12.84
N PRO A 340 -7.08 -8.15 -13.15
CA PRO A 340 -6.64 -6.93 -12.49
C PRO A 340 -7.14 -6.96 -11.04
N PHE A 341 -6.23 -7.06 -10.07
CA PHE A 341 -6.63 -6.98 -8.66
C PHE A 341 -6.79 -5.53 -8.24
N ARG A 342 -5.86 -4.68 -8.66
CA ARG A 342 -5.84 -3.26 -8.32
C ARG A 342 -5.20 -2.42 -9.41
N VAL A 343 -5.64 -1.17 -9.45
CA VAL A 343 -5.18 -0.17 -10.40
C VAL A 343 -4.75 1.07 -9.61
N SER A 344 -3.65 1.67 -10.03
CA SER A 344 -3.17 2.96 -9.51
C SER A 344 -2.61 3.77 -10.68
N CYS A 345 -2.40 5.07 -10.51
CA CYS A 345 -1.83 5.89 -11.58
C CYS A 345 -0.80 6.87 -11.03
N TRP A 346 0.06 7.31 -11.93
CA TRP A 346 0.91 8.46 -11.75
C TRP A 346 1.16 9.12 -13.10
N GLU A 347 1.06 10.45 -13.17
CA GLU A 347 1.14 11.21 -14.42
C GLU A 347 0.23 10.61 -15.51
N SER A 348 0.81 10.23 -16.64
CA SER A 348 0.15 9.60 -17.79
C SER A 348 0.30 8.09 -17.80
N LYS A 349 0.55 7.46 -16.64
CA LYS A 349 0.73 6.01 -16.51
C LYS A 349 -0.30 5.41 -15.56
N ILE A 350 -0.86 4.28 -15.98
CA ILE A 350 -1.71 3.42 -15.17
C ILE A 350 -0.94 2.15 -14.84
N TYR A 351 -0.89 1.77 -13.57
CA TYR A 351 -0.26 0.54 -13.09
C TYR A 351 -1.34 -0.44 -12.67
N VAL A 352 -1.37 -1.59 -13.33
CA VAL A 352 -2.31 -2.67 -13.02
C VAL A 352 -1.54 -3.82 -12.42
N VAL A 353 -1.88 -4.18 -11.18
CA VAL A 353 -1.27 -5.31 -10.48
C VAL A 353 -2.14 -6.55 -10.68
N GLY A 354 -1.52 -7.56 -11.27
CA GLY A 354 -2.13 -8.84 -11.59
C GLY A 354 -1.79 -9.95 -10.63
N ARG A 355 -2.22 -11.15 -11.02
CA ARG A 355 -1.87 -12.39 -10.31
C ARG A 355 -0.34 -12.50 -10.17
N ASN A 356 0.11 -13.06 -9.05
CA ASN A 356 1.54 -13.29 -8.77
C ASN A 356 2.41 -12.02 -8.83
N LEU A 357 1.81 -10.84 -8.61
CA LEU A 357 2.48 -9.54 -8.62
C LEU A 357 3.06 -9.10 -9.97
N HIS A 358 2.67 -9.71 -11.10
CA HIS A 358 2.95 -9.13 -12.41
C HIS A 358 2.32 -7.74 -12.51
N VAL A 359 3.03 -6.80 -13.12
CA VAL A 359 2.55 -5.41 -13.27
C VAL A 359 2.50 -5.04 -14.75
N ALA A 360 1.36 -4.52 -15.18
CA ALA A 360 1.22 -3.90 -16.50
C ALA A 360 1.24 -2.37 -16.33
N ILE A 361 2.14 -1.71 -17.05
CA ILE A 361 2.26 -0.26 -17.10
C ILE A 361 1.61 0.23 -18.39
N GLY A 362 0.46 0.87 -18.27
CA GLY A 362 -0.29 1.46 -19.37
C GLY A 362 0.10 2.91 -19.55
N HIS A 363 0.76 3.24 -20.66
CA HIS A 363 1.06 4.62 -21.05
C HIS A 363 -0.16 5.22 -21.74
N ILE A 364 -0.77 6.22 -21.12
CA ILE A 364 -1.96 6.88 -21.63
C ILE A 364 -1.59 8.14 -22.41
N VAL A 365 -2.09 8.25 -23.63
CA VAL A 365 -1.92 9.43 -24.46
C VAL A 365 -3.29 10.03 -24.71
N LYS A 366 -3.44 11.33 -24.39
CA LYS A 366 -4.63 12.08 -24.77
C LYS A 366 -4.54 12.41 -26.26
N LEU A 367 -5.53 11.98 -27.02
CA LEU A 367 -5.62 12.23 -28.45
C LEU A 367 -6.28 13.59 -28.69
N GLY A 368 -5.82 14.30 -29.73
CA GLY A 368 -6.45 15.55 -30.17
C GLY A 368 -7.88 15.32 -30.70
N PRO A 369 -8.69 16.38 -30.82
CA PRO A 369 -10.03 16.27 -31.39
C PRO A 369 -9.95 15.73 -32.83
N SER A 370 -10.72 14.69 -33.13
CA SER A 370 -10.87 14.23 -34.51
C SER A 370 -11.77 15.18 -35.28
N SER A 371 -11.54 15.33 -36.58
CA SER A 371 -12.31 16.19 -37.51
C SER A 371 -13.83 15.92 -37.53
N THR A 372 -14.30 14.85 -36.88
CA THR A 372 -15.70 14.42 -36.83
C THR A 372 -16.42 14.68 -35.50
N CYS A 373 -15.71 15.04 -34.41
CA CYS A 373 -16.34 15.34 -33.12
C CYS A 373 -15.41 16.19 -32.24
N GLU A 374 -15.65 17.50 -32.20
CA GLU A 374 -14.78 18.47 -31.50
C GLU A 374 -14.89 18.45 -29.97
N LYS A 375 -15.81 17.66 -29.39
CA LYS A 375 -16.15 17.77 -27.96
C LYS A 375 -15.71 16.60 -27.06
N LYS A 376 -15.36 15.43 -27.60
CA LYS A 376 -15.05 14.23 -26.79
C LYS A 376 -13.55 14.03 -26.61
N CYS A 377 -13.09 13.95 -25.36
CA CYS A 377 -11.68 13.63 -25.07
C CYS A 377 -11.43 12.15 -25.36
N ARG A 378 -10.57 11.85 -26.34
CA ARG A 378 -10.16 10.49 -26.67
C ARG A 378 -8.82 10.16 -26.05
N PHE A 379 -8.63 8.89 -25.71
CA PHE A 379 -7.39 8.40 -25.12
C PHE A 379 -6.94 7.14 -25.86
N SER A 380 -5.62 6.93 -25.89
CA SER A 380 -5.04 5.64 -26.26
C SER A 380 -4.13 5.10 -25.15
N VAL A 381 -3.95 3.78 -25.13
CA VAL A 381 -3.10 3.07 -24.18
C VAL A 381 -2.09 2.18 -24.89
N GLN A 382 -0.86 2.15 -24.37
CA GLN A 382 0.16 1.15 -24.70
C GLN A 382 0.62 0.44 -23.44
N TRP A 383 0.61 -0.89 -23.44
CA TRP A 383 1.00 -1.69 -22.28
C TRP A 383 2.46 -2.13 -22.35
N GLN A 384 3.18 -1.91 -21.27
CA GLN A 384 4.48 -2.51 -20.99
C GLN A 384 4.31 -3.50 -19.84
N MET A 385 4.79 -4.74 -20.02
CA MET A 385 4.78 -5.75 -18.97
C MET A 385 6.05 -5.70 -18.12
N VAL A 386 5.85 -5.88 -16.82
CA VAL A 386 6.92 -6.07 -15.82
C VAL A 386 6.67 -7.40 -15.12
N ASP A 387 7.55 -8.36 -15.35
CA ASP A 387 7.44 -9.67 -14.75
C ASP A 387 7.90 -9.66 -13.29
N ALA A 388 7.11 -10.32 -12.45
CA ALA A 388 7.49 -10.56 -11.07
C ALA A 388 8.56 -11.67 -11.00
N PRO A 389 9.59 -11.52 -10.14
CA PRO A 389 10.51 -12.61 -9.85
C PRO A 389 9.78 -13.86 -9.34
N GLY A 390 10.31 -15.05 -9.64
CA GLY A 390 9.70 -16.32 -9.23
C GLY A 390 9.50 -16.48 -7.71
N THR A 391 10.26 -15.76 -6.89
CA THR A 391 10.11 -15.71 -5.43
C THR A 391 8.80 -15.07 -4.96
N LEU A 392 8.09 -14.36 -5.85
CA LEU A 392 6.83 -13.68 -5.56
C LEU A 392 5.59 -14.47 -6.02
N PHE A 393 5.77 -15.63 -6.64
CA PHE A 393 4.70 -16.41 -7.28
C PHE A 393 3.56 -16.81 -6.32
N ASP A 394 3.88 -17.07 -5.05
CA ASP A 394 2.91 -17.50 -4.05
C ASP A 394 2.06 -16.36 -3.46
N LEU A 395 2.41 -15.12 -3.80
CA LEU A 395 1.71 -13.92 -3.32
C LEU A 395 0.50 -13.60 -4.19
N THR A 396 -0.57 -13.18 -3.53
CA THR A 396 -1.77 -12.61 -4.16
C THR A 396 -1.88 -11.14 -3.75
N PRO A 397 -1.96 -10.20 -4.69
CA PRO A 397 -2.18 -8.80 -4.35
C PRO A 397 -3.60 -8.57 -3.80
N SER A 398 -3.73 -7.59 -2.91
CA SER A 398 -5.01 -7.13 -2.37
C SER A 398 -5.19 -5.62 -2.44
N SER A 399 -4.09 -4.86 -2.40
CA SER A 399 -4.10 -3.40 -2.59
C SER A 399 -2.83 -2.97 -3.32
N ALA A 400 -2.88 -1.85 -4.03
CA ALA A 400 -1.71 -1.25 -4.65
C ALA A 400 -1.81 0.28 -4.61
N GLN A 401 -0.74 0.97 -4.24
CA GLN A 401 -0.68 2.43 -4.08
C GLN A 401 0.67 2.96 -4.57
N VAL A 402 0.68 4.13 -5.22
CA VAL A 402 1.92 4.79 -5.64
C VAL A 402 2.34 5.81 -4.58
N LEU A 403 3.60 5.75 -4.17
CA LEU A 403 4.22 6.72 -3.26
C LEU A 403 5.56 7.19 -3.85
N PHE A 404 6.02 8.36 -3.44
CA PHE A 404 7.37 8.84 -3.78
C PHE A 404 8.37 8.57 -2.66
N ALA A 405 9.59 8.20 -3.04
CA ALA A 405 10.71 7.89 -2.15
C ALA A 405 12.04 8.47 -2.63
#